data_AF-A0A8T3MHR6-F1
#
_entry.id   AF-A0A8T3MHR6-F1
#
_cell.length_a   1.000
_cell.length_b   1.000
_cell.length_c   1.000
_cell.angle_alpha   90.00
_cell.angle_beta   90.00
_cell.angle_gamma   90.00
#
_symmetry.space_group_name_H-M   'P 1'
#
loop_
_entity.id
_entity.type
_entity.pdbx_description
1 polymer ?
#
loop_
_entity_poly.entity_id
_entity_poly.type
_entity_poly.pdbx_seq_one_letter_code
_entity_poly.pdbx_strand_id
1 'polypeptide(L)'
;VWLVARRPAVLKLAPLAVPGLLLGIAPWVAFNVRNGWLSLELGPGSGGQESTFAERLEHLFVDVLPTWLGVRVPFSLEWVAGPVLGSAVVVLALAAFVLALVRRPEGVEPLLVVIAAFPLLYALSAYTYYYAEPRYVVYVSPVIALLLGRAFAAPPAAAAAVALAVGLSTVGLVRMERDRLFQPDTAEGRPSGDLRPVIDLLEREGERYVLADYWIAYRLSFESAEHVIATSTGFVRYQPHDRLVRASDHPARVFGVASTVEPTLRQRLVAAGYRRHRAGNWLVYIHPH
;
A
#
# COMPACT_ATOMS: atom_id res chain seq x y z
N VAL A 1 -8.90 -14.96 -22.38
CA VAL A 1 -9.42 -14.63 -23.74
C VAL A 1 -8.35 -14.75 -24.81
N TRP A 2 -7.24 -13.98 -24.75
CA TRP A 2 -6.19 -14.03 -25.78
C TRP A 2 -5.65 -15.46 -26.05
N LEU A 3 -5.33 -16.22 -25.00
CA LEU A 3 -4.84 -17.61 -25.13
C LEU A 3 -5.86 -18.52 -25.82
N VAL A 4 -7.15 -18.35 -25.53
CA VAL A 4 -8.23 -19.14 -26.16
C VAL A 4 -8.37 -18.79 -27.64
N ALA A 5 -8.28 -17.50 -27.98
CA ALA A 5 -8.36 -17.04 -29.36
C ALA A 5 -7.17 -17.50 -30.22
N ARG A 6 -5.95 -17.50 -29.65
CA ARG A 6 -4.72 -17.87 -30.38
C ARG A 6 -4.39 -19.35 -30.32
N ARG A 7 -4.79 -20.05 -29.26
CA ARG A 7 -4.51 -21.46 -29.00
C ARG A 7 -5.72 -22.14 -28.38
N PRO A 8 -6.80 -22.39 -29.14
CA PRO A 8 -8.03 -22.98 -28.60
C PRO A 8 -7.80 -24.36 -27.97
N ALA A 9 -6.74 -25.07 -28.35
CA ALA A 9 -6.32 -26.32 -27.71
C ALA A 9 -6.04 -26.18 -26.20
N VAL A 10 -5.74 -24.98 -25.70
CA VAL A 10 -5.58 -24.71 -24.24
C VAL A 10 -6.88 -25.00 -23.47
N LEU A 11 -8.05 -24.95 -24.12
CA LEU A 11 -9.31 -25.32 -23.49
C LEU A 11 -9.34 -26.79 -23.03
N LYS A 12 -8.49 -27.67 -23.59
CA LYS A 12 -8.32 -29.04 -23.08
C LYS A 12 -7.79 -29.09 -21.64
N LEU A 13 -7.14 -28.01 -21.18
CA LEU A 13 -6.67 -27.86 -19.80
C LEU A 13 -7.73 -27.25 -18.88
N ALA A 14 -8.87 -26.81 -19.39
CA ALA A 14 -9.94 -26.23 -18.58
C ALA A 14 -10.41 -27.14 -17.42
N PRO A 15 -10.53 -28.48 -17.59
CA PRO A 15 -10.89 -29.37 -16.49
C PRO A 15 -9.90 -29.38 -15.32
N LEU A 16 -8.65 -28.95 -15.52
CA LEU A 16 -7.65 -28.79 -14.46
C LEU A 16 -7.58 -27.34 -13.96
N ALA A 17 -7.59 -26.39 -14.90
CA ALA A 17 -7.45 -24.97 -14.60
C ALA A 17 -8.64 -24.40 -13.82
N VAL A 18 -9.87 -24.83 -14.14
CA VAL A 18 -11.07 -24.33 -13.45
C VAL A 18 -11.12 -24.80 -11.99
N PRO A 19 -10.96 -26.11 -11.66
CA PRO A 19 -10.87 -26.53 -10.27
C PRO A 19 -9.70 -25.89 -9.54
N GLY A 20 -8.53 -25.78 -10.17
CA GLY A 20 -7.36 -25.11 -9.58
C GLY A 20 -7.62 -23.65 -9.22
N LEU A 21 -8.28 -22.90 -10.13
CA LEU A 21 -8.72 -21.52 -9.88
C LEU A 21 -9.72 -21.48 -8.72
N LEU A 22 -10.76 -22.32 -8.75
CA LEU A 22 -11.80 -22.37 -7.72
C LEU A 22 -11.21 -22.70 -6.34
N LEU A 23 -10.30 -23.67 -6.26
CA LEU A 23 -9.56 -24.00 -5.04
C LEU A 23 -8.69 -22.82 -4.57
N GLY A 24 -8.00 -22.15 -5.50
CA GLY A 24 -7.18 -20.99 -5.21
C GLY A 24 -7.97 -19.79 -4.67
N ILE A 25 -9.17 -19.52 -5.21
CA ILE A 25 -10.03 -18.44 -4.74
C ILE A 25 -10.98 -18.86 -3.61
N ALA A 26 -11.04 -20.14 -3.25
CA ALA A 26 -11.98 -20.65 -2.25
C ALA A 26 -11.91 -19.93 -0.90
N PRO A 27 -10.73 -19.61 -0.33
CA PRO A 27 -10.67 -18.84 0.92
C PRO A 27 -11.30 -17.45 0.80
N TRP A 28 -11.07 -16.77 -0.32
CA TRP A 28 -11.66 -15.45 -0.58
C TRP A 28 -13.18 -15.54 -0.75
N VAL A 29 -13.67 -16.52 -1.51
CA VAL A 29 -15.12 -16.75 -1.66
C VAL A 29 -15.76 -17.09 -0.32
N ALA A 30 -15.17 -18.01 0.46
CA ALA A 30 -15.68 -18.39 1.77
C ALA A 30 -15.71 -17.21 2.74
N PHE A 31 -14.68 -16.36 2.74
CA PHE A 31 -14.65 -15.14 3.53
C PHE A 31 -15.79 -14.19 3.12
N ASN A 32 -15.96 -13.91 1.83
CA ASN A 32 -17.00 -13.00 1.35
C ASN A 32 -18.40 -13.50 1.65
N VAL A 33 -18.67 -14.79 1.43
CA VAL A 33 -19.98 -15.38 1.75
C VAL A 33 -20.32 -15.22 3.24
N ARG A 34 -19.32 -15.38 4.13
CA ARG A 34 -19.51 -15.21 5.59
C ARG A 34 -19.62 -13.77 6.04
N ASN A 35 -19.05 -12.83 5.28
CA ASN A 35 -18.91 -11.42 5.66
C ASN A 35 -19.69 -10.50 4.73
N GLY A 36 -20.76 -10.96 4.08
CA GLY A 36 -21.62 -10.10 3.25
C GLY A 36 -20.91 -9.42 2.08
N TRP A 37 -19.93 -10.10 1.48
CA TRP A 37 -19.10 -9.56 0.39
C TRP A 37 -18.25 -8.34 0.75
N LEU A 38 -17.85 -8.21 2.02
CA LEU A 38 -17.05 -7.10 2.54
C LEU A 38 -15.80 -6.76 1.70
N SER A 39 -15.18 -7.74 1.03
CA SER A 39 -14.00 -7.45 0.20
C SER A 39 -14.31 -6.68 -1.09
N LEU A 40 -15.58 -6.58 -1.47
CA LEU A 40 -16.04 -5.77 -2.60
C LEU A 40 -16.41 -4.34 -2.17
N GLU A 41 -16.61 -4.11 -0.87
CA GLU A 41 -16.91 -2.80 -0.28
C GLU A 41 -15.63 -2.03 0.10
N LEU A 42 -14.48 -2.50 -0.39
CA LEU A 42 -13.17 -1.95 -0.12
C LEU A 42 -12.94 -0.64 -0.91
N GLY A 43 -13.69 0.40 -0.56
CA GLY A 43 -13.29 1.78 -0.82
C GLY A 43 -12.19 2.19 0.17
N PRO A 44 -11.44 3.28 -0.10
CA PRO A 44 -10.68 3.93 0.95
C PRO A 44 -11.70 4.30 2.04
N GLY A 45 -11.61 3.69 3.22
CA GLY A 45 -12.46 4.07 4.34
C GLY A 45 -12.21 5.54 4.72
N SER A 46 -12.82 6.00 5.82
CA SER A 46 -12.50 7.31 6.38
C SER A 46 -10.98 7.49 6.52
N GLY A 47 -10.44 8.53 5.88
CA GLY A 47 -9.01 8.86 5.88
C GLY A 47 -8.22 8.42 4.62
N GLY A 48 -8.79 7.64 3.71
CA GLY A 48 -8.21 7.46 2.37
C GLY A 48 -8.58 8.64 1.46
N GLN A 49 -7.70 8.99 0.52
CA GLN A 49 -8.03 10.08 -0.40
C GLN A 49 -9.01 9.58 -1.46
N GLU A 50 -10.13 10.28 -1.60
CA GLU A 50 -10.99 10.10 -2.77
C GLU A 50 -10.18 10.43 -4.02
N SER A 51 -10.25 9.54 -5.00
CA SER A 51 -9.66 9.75 -6.31
C SER A 51 -10.61 9.17 -7.36
N THR A 52 -10.57 9.74 -8.54
CA THR A 52 -11.30 9.26 -9.70
C THR A 52 -10.46 8.23 -10.46
N PHE A 53 -11.13 7.46 -11.34
CA PHE A 53 -10.42 6.57 -12.26
C PHE A 53 -9.40 7.32 -13.13
N ALA A 54 -9.76 8.52 -13.60
CA ALA A 54 -8.91 9.35 -14.45
C ALA A 54 -7.65 9.84 -13.72
N GLU A 55 -7.80 10.35 -12.49
CA GLU A 55 -6.67 10.79 -11.66
C GLU A 55 -5.70 9.62 -11.37
N ARG A 56 -6.23 8.43 -11.04
CA ARG A 56 -5.37 7.25 -10.81
C ARG A 56 -4.63 6.82 -12.08
N LEU A 57 -5.27 6.95 -13.24
CA LEU A 57 -4.63 6.70 -14.52
C LEU A 57 -3.54 7.74 -14.83
N GLU A 58 -3.78 9.02 -14.56
CA GLU A 58 -2.79 10.08 -14.69
C GLU A 58 -1.58 9.82 -13.78
N HIS A 59 -1.82 9.61 -12.48
CA HIS A 59 -0.77 9.30 -11.50
C HIS A 59 0.03 8.06 -11.87
N LEU A 60 -0.57 7.06 -12.53
CA LEU A 60 0.16 5.90 -13.03
C LEU A 60 1.30 6.32 -13.98
N PHE A 61 1.02 7.21 -14.92
CA PHE A 61 1.99 7.64 -15.94
C PHE A 61 2.89 8.79 -15.49
N VAL A 62 2.38 9.69 -14.66
CA VAL A 62 3.10 10.90 -14.22
C VAL A 62 3.98 10.63 -12.99
N ASP A 63 3.54 9.79 -12.06
CA ASP A 63 4.22 9.59 -10.78
C ASP A 63 4.73 8.16 -10.60
N VAL A 64 3.87 7.16 -10.77
CA VAL A 64 4.16 5.77 -10.41
C VAL A 64 5.16 5.12 -11.36
N LEU A 65 4.94 5.18 -12.67
CA LEU A 65 5.88 4.60 -13.65
C LEU A 65 7.25 5.28 -13.61
N PRO A 66 7.38 6.62 -13.58
CA PRO A 66 8.68 7.27 -13.43
C PRO A 66 9.40 6.88 -12.12
N THR A 67 8.65 6.78 -11.02
CA THR A 67 9.21 6.33 -9.74
C THR A 67 9.66 4.87 -9.80
N TRP A 68 8.87 3.99 -10.42
CA TRP A 68 9.22 2.58 -10.59
C TRP A 68 10.44 2.37 -11.51
N LEU A 69 10.58 3.18 -12.56
CA LEU A 69 11.75 3.19 -13.44
C LEU A 69 13.01 3.77 -12.75
N GLY A 70 12.89 4.29 -11.53
CA GLY A 70 13.99 4.88 -10.78
C GLY A 70 14.42 6.27 -11.27
N VAL A 71 13.61 6.93 -12.11
CA VAL A 71 13.88 8.30 -12.58
C VAL A 71 13.21 9.38 -11.71
N ARG A 72 12.30 8.98 -10.82
CA ARG A 72 11.79 9.78 -9.69
C ARG A 72 12.04 9.06 -8.37
N VAL A 73 12.26 9.82 -7.30
CA VAL A 73 12.48 9.29 -5.96
C VAL A 73 11.12 9.02 -5.29
N PRO A 74 10.89 7.83 -4.70
CA PRO A 74 9.67 7.56 -3.94
C PRO A 74 9.42 8.58 -2.82
N PHE A 75 8.16 8.85 -2.51
CA PHE A 75 7.67 9.82 -1.52
C PHE A 75 7.91 11.29 -1.86
N SER A 76 9.12 11.72 -2.24
CA SER A 76 9.36 13.12 -2.65
C SER A 76 8.88 13.42 -4.06
N LEU A 77 8.84 12.40 -4.92
CA LEU A 77 8.55 12.51 -6.34
C LEU A 77 9.51 13.47 -7.06
N GLU A 78 10.69 13.71 -6.51
CA GLU A 78 11.72 14.52 -7.15
C GLU A 78 12.37 13.74 -8.29
N TRP A 79 12.67 14.43 -9.39
CA TRP A 79 13.37 13.84 -10.53
C TRP A 79 14.84 13.61 -10.20
N VAL A 80 15.35 12.40 -10.50
CA VAL A 80 16.74 12.04 -10.20
C VAL A 80 17.72 12.89 -11.01
N ALA A 81 17.46 13.07 -12.30
CA ALA A 81 18.30 13.81 -13.24
C ALA A 81 17.55 15.01 -13.89
N GLY A 82 16.57 15.56 -13.18
CA GLY A 82 15.73 16.66 -13.65
C GLY A 82 14.52 16.22 -14.49
N PRO A 83 13.48 17.07 -14.57
CA PRO A 83 12.19 16.71 -15.16
C PRO A 83 12.27 16.40 -16.65
N VAL A 84 13.12 17.12 -17.40
CA VAL A 84 13.24 16.94 -18.86
C VAL A 84 13.80 15.55 -19.21
N LEU A 85 14.94 15.18 -18.61
CA LEU A 85 15.58 13.90 -18.90
C LEU A 85 14.74 12.72 -18.39
N GLY A 86 14.19 12.84 -17.17
CA GLY A 86 13.33 11.80 -16.63
C GLY A 86 12.06 11.60 -17.45
N SER A 87 11.39 12.68 -17.88
CA SER A 87 10.22 12.59 -18.75
C SER A 87 10.57 11.98 -20.11
N ALA A 88 11.73 12.33 -20.69
CA ALA A 88 12.19 11.75 -21.94
C ALA A 88 12.37 10.22 -21.84
N VAL A 89 12.96 9.72 -20.74
CA VAL A 89 13.09 8.26 -20.50
C VAL A 89 11.73 7.57 -20.47
N VAL A 90 10.76 8.16 -19.78
CA VAL A 90 9.39 7.60 -19.65
C VAL A 90 8.69 7.60 -21.00
N VAL A 91 8.75 8.71 -21.75
CA VAL A 91 8.16 8.82 -23.09
C VAL A 91 8.78 7.81 -24.05
N LEU A 92 10.11 7.64 -24.02
CA LEU A 92 10.80 6.65 -24.85
C LEU A 92 10.40 5.21 -24.49
N ALA A 93 10.25 4.90 -23.20
CA ALA A 93 9.77 3.59 -22.75
C ALA A 93 8.34 3.31 -23.23
N LEU A 94 7.44 4.29 -23.13
CA LEU A 94 6.07 4.18 -23.63
C LEU A 94 6.04 4.04 -25.16
N ALA A 95 6.84 4.82 -25.89
CA ALA A 95 6.95 4.73 -27.34
C ALA A 95 7.48 3.36 -27.79
N ALA A 96 8.50 2.82 -27.11
CA ALA A 96 9.02 1.48 -27.35
C ALA A 96 7.96 0.39 -27.10
N PHE A 97 7.17 0.54 -26.04
CA PHE A 97 6.05 -0.36 -25.75
C PHE A 97 4.97 -0.30 -26.83
N VAL A 98 4.55 0.89 -27.25
CA VAL A 98 3.58 1.07 -28.35
C VAL A 98 4.11 0.47 -29.65
N LEU A 99 5.39 0.69 -29.96
CA LEU A 99 6.03 0.11 -31.14
C LEU A 99 6.02 -1.43 -31.08
N ALA A 100 6.29 -2.02 -29.91
CA ALA A 100 6.19 -3.46 -29.72
C ALA A 100 4.76 -3.98 -29.90
N LEU A 101 3.75 -3.22 -29.42
CA LEU A 101 2.34 -3.56 -29.58
C LEU A 101 1.87 -3.53 -31.05
N VAL A 102 2.42 -2.60 -31.84
CA VAL A 102 2.16 -2.48 -33.28
C VAL A 102 2.90 -3.55 -34.07
N ARG A 103 4.20 -3.74 -33.81
CA ARG A 103 5.04 -4.72 -34.52
C ARG A 103 4.73 -6.17 -34.17
N ARG A 104 4.20 -6.41 -32.97
CA ARG A 104 3.82 -7.73 -32.45
C ARG A 104 4.91 -8.79 -32.65
N PRO A 105 6.10 -8.59 -32.06
CA PRO A 105 7.15 -9.58 -32.18
C PRO A 105 6.67 -10.93 -31.65
N GLU A 106 7.05 -12.00 -32.35
CA GLU A 106 6.59 -13.34 -32.03
C GLU A 106 7.01 -13.77 -30.61
N GLY A 107 6.08 -14.34 -29.87
CA GLY A 107 6.32 -14.97 -28.56
C GLY A 107 6.21 -14.04 -27.36
N VAL A 108 6.02 -12.72 -27.55
CA VAL A 108 5.85 -11.76 -26.44
C VAL A 108 4.45 -11.17 -26.34
N GLU A 109 3.56 -11.53 -27.27
CA GLU A 109 2.20 -10.99 -27.32
C GLU A 109 1.41 -11.17 -26.01
N PRO A 110 1.48 -12.30 -25.28
CA PRO A 110 0.81 -12.40 -23.98
C PRO A 110 1.31 -11.35 -22.99
N LEU A 111 2.62 -11.09 -22.98
CA LEU A 111 3.25 -10.12 -22.08
C LEU A 111 2.79 -8.69 -22.41
N LEU A 112 2.73 -8.37 -23.71
CA LEU A 112 2.23 -7.08 -24.19
C LEU A 112 0.75 -6.86 -23.83
N VAL A 113 -0.09 -7.90 -23.92
CA VAL A 113 -1.51 -7.80 -23.51
C VAL A 113 -1.63 -7.54 -22.02
N VAL A 114 -0.83 -8.20 -21.18
CA VAL A 114 -0.86 -7.98 -19.72
C VAL A 114 -0.49 -6.53 -19.38
N ILE A 115 0.59 -6.01 -19.98
CA ILE A 115 1.00 -4.61 -19.76
C ILE A 115 -0.03 -3.62 -20.31
N ALA A 116 -0.63 -3.89 -21.48
CA ALA A 116 -1.67 -3.03 -22.04
C ALA A 116 -2.94 -2.98 -21.18
N ALA A 117 -3.30 -4.10 -20.53
CA ALA A 117 -4.45 -4.17 -19.64
C ALA A 117 -4.17 -3.55 -18.25
N PHE A 118 -2.90 -3.53 -17.81
CA PHE A 118 -2.52 -3.12 -16.46
C PHE A 118 -2.98 -1.71 -16.09
N PRO A 119 -2.86 -0.66 -16.92
CA PRO A 119 -3.36 0.68 -16.57
C PRO A 119 -4.84 0.72 -16.19
N LEU A 120 -5.67 -0.08 -16.88
CA LEU A 120 -7.10 -0.18 -16.57
C LEU A 120 -7.32 -0.90 -15.24
N LEU A 121 -6.63 -2.02 -15.02
CA LEU A 121 -6.72 -2.77 -13.75
C LEU A 121 -6.21 -1.96 -12.56
N TYR A 122 -5.13 -1.20 -12.75
CA TYR A 122 -4.57 -0.28 -11.76
C TYR A 122 -5.58 0.80 -11.38
N ALA A 123 -6.17 1.48 -12.37
CA ALA A 123 -7.10 2.56 -12.14
C ALA A 123 -8.47 2.09 -11.61
N LEU A 124 -8.84 0.82 -11.81
CA LEU A 124 -10.06 0.24 -11.23
C LEU A 124 -10.01 0.11 -9.70
N SER A 125 -8.81 -0.07 -9.12
CA SER A 125 -8.67 -0.19 -7.66
C SER A 125 -8.63 1.18 -7.01
N ALA A 126 -9.56 1.48 -6.10
CA ALA A 126 -9.56 2.74 -5.37
C ALA A 126 -8.32 2.89 -4.48
N TYR A 127 -7.66 1.79 -4.08
CA TYR A 127 -6.42 1.82 -3.27
C TYR A 127 -5.19 2.33 -4.01
N THR A 128 -5.26 2.50 -5.33
CA THR A 128 -4.17 3.11 -6.08
C THR A 128 -4.16 4.64 -6.00
N TYR A 129 -5.01 5.22 -5.13
CA TYR A 129 -4.94 6.64 -4.74
C TYR A 129 -3.58 7.03 -4.17
N TYR A 130 -2.89 6.11 -3.48
CA TYR A 130 -1.57 6.39 -2.89
C TYR A 130 -0.46 6.09 -3.91
N TYR A 131 -0.19 7.07 -4.76
CA TYR A 131 0.76 6.98 -5.88
C TYR A 131 2.22 7.28 -5.50
N ALA A 132 2.46 7.81 -4.30
CA ALA A 132 3.78 8.24 -3.84
C ALA A 132 4.79 7.08 -3.71
N GLU A 133 4.32 5.84 -3.64
CA GLU A 133 5.14 4.64 -3.72
C GLU A 133 4.58 3.69 -4.80
N PRO A 134 5.41 3.20 -5.74
CA PRO A 134 4.94 2.45 -6.90
C PRO A 134 4.64 0.96 -6.58
N ARG A 135 4.10 0.69 -5.38
CA ARG A 135 3.97 -0.67 -4.82
C ARG A 135 3.14 -1.61 -5.70
N TYR A 136 2.13 -1.09 -6.40
CA TYR A 136 1.24 -1.91 -7.23
C TYR A 136 1.85 -2.32 -8.58
N VAL A 137 2.96 -1.69 -9.01
CA VAL A 137 3.68 -2.12 -10.22
C VAL A 137 4.38 -3.46 -9.99
N VAL A 138 4.59 -3.89 -8.73
CA VAL A 138 5.17 -5.20 -8.40
C VAL A 138 4.44 -6.35 -9.09
N TYR A 139 3.12 -6.26 -9.26
CA TYR A 139 2.30 -7.30 -9.88
C TYR A 139 2.57 -7.48 -11.38
N VAL A 140 3.04 -6.44 -12.07
CA VAL A 140 3.40 -6.50 -13.49
C VAL A 140 4.92 -6.51 -13.71
N SER A 141 5.71 -6.29 -12.66
CA SER A 141 7.18 -6.26 -12.73
C SER A 141 7.82 -7.52 -13.34
N PRO A 142 7.34 -8.77 -13.09
CA PRO A 142 7.93 -9.94 -13.74
C PRO A 142 7.69 -9.95 -15.26
N VAL A 143 6.53 -9.44 -15.71
CA VAL A 143 6.18 -9.34 -17.13
C VAL A 143 7.07 -8.31 -17.82
N ILE A 144 7.30 -7.17 -17.16
CA ILE A 144 8.24 -6.14 -17.65
C ILE A 144 9.66 -6.71 -17.69
N ALA A 145 10.11 -7.40 -16.65
CA ALA A 145 11.44 -8.02 -16.61
C ALA A 145 11.65 -9.02 -17.76
N LEU A 146 10.65 -9.84 -18.08
CA LEU A 146 10.72 -10.76 -19.23
C LEU A 146 10.81 -10.02 -20.58
N LEU A 147 10.07 -8.93 -20.76
CA LEU A 147 10.17 -8.10 -21.97
C LEU A 147 11.55 -7.43 -22.08
N LEU A 148 12.06 -6.88 -20.99
CA LEU A 148 13.40 -6.28 -20.95
C LEU A 148 14.46 -7.35 -21.23
N GLY A 149 14.34 -8.54 -20.64
CA GLY A 149 15.25 -9.67 -20.91
C GLY A 149 15.25 -10.07 -22.38
N ARG A 150 14.10 -10.03 -23.05
CA ARG A 150 14.00 -10.28 -24.50
C ARG A 150 14.63 -9.15 -25.33
N ALA A 151 14.47 -7.90 -24.91
CA ALA A 151 15.02 -6.72 -25.60
C ALA A 151 16.53 -6.59 -25.44
N PHE A 152 17.06 -6.93 -24.26
CA PHE A 152 18.47 -6.84 -23.90
C PHE A 152 19.15 -8.21 -23.81
N ALA A 153 18.75 -9.16 -24.66
CA ALA A 153 19.24 -10.54 -24.59
C ALA A 153 20.75 -10.70 -24.86
N ALA A 154 21.39 -9.72 -25.51
CA ALA A 154 22.83 -9.72 -25.73
C ALA A 154 23.58 -9.45 -24.40
N PRO A 155 24.60 -10.26 -24.02
CA PRO A 155 25.31 -10.11 -22.75
C PRO A 155 25.76 -8.68 -22.39
N PRO A 156 26.38 -7.88 -23.29
CA PRO A 156 26.77 -6.52 -22.94
C PRO A 156 25.56 -5.60 -22.70
N ALA A 157 24.47 -5.80 -23.44
CA ALA A 157 23.25 -5.02 -23.29
C ALA A 157 22.52 -5.38 -21.99
N ALA A 158 22.46 -6.66 -21.65
CA ALA A 158 21.95 -7.15 -20.36
C ALA A 158 22.76 -6.58 -19.20
N ALA A 159 24.09 -6.65 -19.27
CA ALA A 159 24.97 -6.12 -18.22
C ALA A 159 24.78 -4.61 -18.03
N ALA A 160 24.68 -3.85 -19.13
CA ALA A 160 24.40 -2.41 -19.07
C ALA A 160 23.03 -2.10 -18.45
N ALA A 161 21.98 -2.85 -18.83
CA ALA A 161 20.64 -2.68 -18.26
C ALA A 161 20.60 -2.98 -16.76
N VAL A 162 21.27 -4.05 -16.32
CA VAL A 162 21.39 -4.41 -14.90
C VAL A 162 22.19 -3.35 -14.14
N ALA A 163 23.33 -2.91 -14.67
CA ALA A 163 24.14 -1.86 -14.05
C ALA A 163 23.37 -0.55 -13.90
N LEU A 164 22.59 -0.16 -14.92
CA LEU A 164 21.70 1.00 -14.87
C LEU A 164 20.62 0.84 -13.79
N ALA A 165 19.95 -0.31 -13.74
CA ALA A 165 18.91 -0.59 -12.74
C ALA A 165 19.46 -0.54 -11.31
N VAL A 166 20.64 -1.12 -11.08
CA VAL A 166 21.35 -1.07 -9.79
C VAL A 166 21.74 0.36 -9.43
N GLY A 167 22.28 1.12 -10.40
CA GLY A 167 22.65 2.52 -10.21
C GLY A 167 21.45 3.39 -9.81
N LEU A 168 20.35 3.32 -10.56
CA LEU A 168 19.13 4.06 -10.26
C LEU A 168 18.52 3.66 -8.91
N SER A 169 18.50 2.35 -8.61
CA SER A 169 18.01 1.85 -7.32
C SER A 169 18.87 2.37 -6.16
N THR A 170 20.19 2.35 -6.30
CA THR A 170 21.14 2.84 -5.28
C THR A 170 20.96 4.34 -5.05
N VAL A 171 20.86 5.13 -6.12
CA VAL A 171 20.62 6.58 -6.02
C VAL A 171 19.28 6.88 -5.35
N GLY A 172 18.22 6.15 -5.72
CA GLY A 172 16.91 6.25 -5.10
C GLY A 172 16.97 5.98 -3.60
N LEU A 173 17.58 4.87 -3.19
CA LEU A 173 17.73 4.49 -1.78
C LEU A 173 18.54 5.51 -0.97
N VAL A 174 19.68 5.99 -1.52
CA VAL A 174 20.50 7.00 -0.85
C VAL A 174 19.74 8.31 -0.65
N ARG A 175 18.95 8.75 -1.64
CA ARG A 175 18.11 9.96 -1.51
C ARG A 175 16.99 9.76 -0.49
N MET A 176 16.29 8.63 -0.56
CA MET A 176 15.25 8.30 0.43
C MET A 176 15.80 8.28 1.86
N GLU A 177 16.99 7.72 2.06
CA GLU A 177 17.67 7.72 3.37
C GLU A 177 17.97 9.14 3.85
N ARG A 178 18.59 9.95 2.98
CA ARG A 178 18.95 11.33 3.27
C ARG A 178 17.74 12.19 3.63
N ASP A 179 16.65 12.04 2.88
CA ASP A 179 15.45 12.85 3.00
C ASP A 179 14.51 12.31 4.10
N ARG A 180 14.79 11.11 4.64
CA ARG A 180 14.03 10.41 5.70
C ARG A 180 12.54 10.17 5.40
N LEU A 181 12.14 10.23 4.13
CA LEU A 181 10.74 10.19 3.71
C LEU A 181 10.07 8.82 3.80
N PHE A 182 10.85 7.75 3.97
CA PHE A 182 10.34 6.38 4.18
C PHE A 182 10.01 6.08 5.64
N GLN A 183 10.40 6.96 6.57
CA GLN A 183 9.99 6.83 7.96
C GLN A 183 8.60 7.46 8.08
N PRO A 184 7.60 6.73 8.58
CA PRO A 184 6.32 7.34 8.92
C PRO A 184 6.59 8.30 10.09
N ASP A 185 6.96 9.54 9.77
CA ASP A 185 7.00 10.63 10.73
C ASP A 185 5.56 11.08 10.93
N THR A 186 4.85 10.31 11.72
CA THR A 186 3.47 10.63 12.05
C THR A 186 3.47 11.75 13.07
N ALA A 187 2.36 12.46 13.18
CA ALA A 187 2.16 13.41 14.27
C ALA A 187 2.19 12.74 15.66
N GLU A 188 2.28 11.40 15.74
CA GLU A 188 2.46 10.63 16.97
C GLU A 188 3.91 10.13 17.19
N GLY A 189 4.84 10.51 16.31
CA GLY A 189 6.24 10.09 16.33
C GLY A 189 6.48 8.76 15.61
N ARG A 190 7.70 8.23 15.72
CA ARG A 190 8.05 6.94 15.11
C ARG A 190 7.30 5.80 15.83
N PRO A 191 6.56 4.93 15.10
CA PRO A 191 5.78 3.83 15.71
C PRO A 191 6.63 2.72 16.36
N SER A 192 7.96 2.88 16.49
CA SER A 192 8.87 1.86 16.98
C SER A 192 8.94 1.89 18.51
N GLY A 193 7.95 1.28 19.15
CA GLY A 193 7.96 1.00 20.58
C GLY A 193 7.31 -0.34 20.89
N ASP A 194 7.76 -0.97 21.97
CA ASP A 194 7.07 -2.10 22.59
C ASP A 194 5.70 -1.63 23.11
N LEU A 195 4.62 -2.24 22.65
CA LEU A 195 3.25 -1.93 23.07
C LEU A 195 2.84 -2.71 24.32
N ARG A 196 3.63 -3.69 24.77
CA ARG A 196 3.31 -4.52 25.93
C ARG A 196 2.98 -3.69 27.18
N PRO A 197 3.72 -2.62 27.54
CA PRO A 197 3.36 -1.79 28.69
C PRO A 197 2.00 -1.10 28.56
N VAL A 198 1.57 -0.75 27.34
CA VAL A 198 0.26 -0.16 27.05
C VAL A 198 -0.83 -1.21 27.17
N ILE A 199 -0.62 -2.39 26.57
CA ILE A 199 -1.56 -3.52 26.65
C ILE A 199 -1.78 -3.90 28.11
N ASP A 200 -0.71 -4.13 28.87
CA ASP A 200 -0.83 -4.52 30.28
C ASP A 200 -1.50 -3.42 31.12
N LEU A 201 -1.31 -2.13 30.78
CA LEU A 201 -2.01 -1.04 31.46
C LEU A 201 -3.51 -1.04 31.15
N LEU A 202 -3.89 -1.14 29.88
CA LEU A 202 -5.28 -1.16 29.46
C LEU A 202 -6.02 -2.38 30.05
N GLU A 203 -5.40 -3.56 30.02
CA GLU A 203 -5.97 -4.77 30.62
C GLU A 203 -6.15 -4.64 32.14
N ARG A 204 -5.19 -4.05 32.86
CA ARG A 204 -5.31 -3.82 34.31
C ARG A 204 -6.43 -2.84 34.67
N GLU A 205 -6.65 -1.83 33.83
CA GLU A 205 -7.71 -0.83 34.03
C GLU A 205 -9.05 -1.31 33.43
N GLY A 206 -9.11 -2.49 32.82
CA GLY A 206 -10.32 -3.05 32.21
C GLY A 206 -10.73 -2.36 30.90
N GLU A 207 -9.84 -1.58 30.30
CA GLU A 207 -10.12 -0.80 29.10
C GLU A 207 -9.97 -1.62 27.83
N ARG A 208 -11.08 -1.80 27.12
CA ARG A 208 -11.14 -2.63 25.90
C ARG A 208 -11.08 -1.84 24.60
N TYR A 209 -11.58 -0.60 24.58
CA TYR A 209 -11.78 0.14 23.34
C TYR A 209 -10.83 1.34 23.25
N VAL A 210 -10.05 1.41 22.17
CA VAL A 210 -8.97 2.40 22.05
C VAL A 210 -9.01 3.17 20.74
N LEU A 211 -8.84 4.49 20.83
CA LEU A 211 -8.53 5.39 19.72
C LEU A 211 -7.03 5.71 19.71
N ALA A 212 -6.35 5.48 18.59
CA ALA A 212 -4.93 5.81 18.42
C ALA A 212 -4.61 6.14 16.95
N ASP A 213 -3.39 6.60 16.62
CA ASP A 213 -2.96 6.67 15.22
C ASP A 213 -3.01 5.30 14.53
N TYR A 214 -3.12 5.34 13.21
CA TYR A 214 -3.14 4.17 12.32
C TYR A 214 -2.03 3.15 12.63
N TRP A 215 -0.80 3.60 12.88
CA TRP A 215 0.34 2.72 13.11
C TRP A 215 0.35 2.09 14.51
N ILE A 216 -0.42 2.65 15.46
CA ILE A 216 -0.57 2.14 16.81
C ILE A 216 -1.80 1.23 16.90
N ALA A 217 -2.96 1.69 16.42
CA ALA A 217 -4.26 1.05 16.65
C ALA A 217 -4.29 -0.42 16.18
N TYR A 218 -3.90 -0.70 14.93
CA TYR A 218 -3.98 -2.07 14.43
C TYR A 218 -2.94 -3.00 15.05
N ARG A 219 -1.76 -2.45 15.41
CA ARG A 219 -0.77 -3.21 16.18
C ARG A 219 -1.28 -3.54 17.56
N LEU A 220 -1.93 -2.61 18.24
CA LEU A 220 -2.49 -2.83 19.57
C LEU A 220 -3.54 -3.95 19.56
N SER A 221 -4.41 -3.97 18.55
CA SER A 221 -5.40 -5.05 18.39
C SER A 221 -4.73 -6.40 18.09
N PHE A 222 -3.74 -6.41 17.21
CA PHE A 222 -3.02 -7.63 16.84
C PHE A 222 -2.18 -8.21 17.98
N GLU A 223 -1.34 -7.38 18.62
CA GLU A 223 -0.40 -7.80 19.67
C GLU A 223 -1.10 -8.16 20.99
N SER A 224 -2.29 -7.61 21.24
CA SER A 224 -3.15 -8.04 22.35
C SER A 224 -4.01 -9.26 22.03
N ALA A 225 -3.92 -9.84 20.82
CA ALA A 225 -4.83 -10.89 20.36
C ALA A 225 -6.31 -10.51 20.53
N GLU A 226 -6.64 -9.26 20.20
CA GLU A 226 -7.99 -8.67 20.24
C GLU A 226 -8.61 -8.55 21.65
N HIS A 227 -7.84 -8.75 22.72
CA HIS A 227 -8.27 -8.37 24.08
C HIS A 227 -8.47 -6.86 24.20
N VAL A 228 -7.68 -6.07 23.47
CA VAL A 228 -7.89 -4.65 23.23
C VAL A 228 -8.31 -4.46 21.78
N ILE A 229 -9.44 -3.81 21.54
CA ILE A 229 -9.93 -3.47 20.21
C ILE A 229 -9.65 -1.99 19.96
N ALA A 230 -8.85 -1.71 18.94
CA ALA A 230 -8.47 -0.35 18.60
C ALA A 230 -8.79 0.00 17.14
N THR A 231 -9.12 1.28 16.92
CA THR A 231 -9.31 1.86 15.58
C THR A 231 -8.48 3.13 15.43
N SER A 232 -8.16 3.46 14.19
CA SER A 232 -7.43 4.70 13.90
C SER A 232 -8.31 5.93 14.09
N THR A 233 -7.75 6.99 14.65
CA THR A 233 -8.34 8.34 14.61
C THR A 233 -8.31 8.97 13.22
N GLY A 234 -7.48 8.46 12.31
CA GLY A 234 -7.35 8.89 10.92
C GLY A 234 -7.89 7.83 9.94
N PHE A 235 -6.98 7.00 9.39
CA PHE A 235 -7.32 6.01 8.37
C PHE A 235 -7.94 4.73 8.98
N VAL A 236 -9.23 4.50 8.72
CA VAL A 236 -9.94 3.30 9.18
C VAL A 236 -9.78 2.17 8.16
N ARG A 237 -9.02 1.13 8.56
CA ARG A 237 -8.73 -0.07 7.78
C ARG A 237 -9.78 -1.15 7.98
N TYR A 238 -10.41 -1.22 9.15
CA TYR A 238 -11.37 -2.27 9.48
C TYR A 238 -12.60 -1.70 10.19
N GLN A 239 -13.68 -1.51 9.42
CA GLN A 239 -14.93 -0.87 9.86
C GLN A 239 -15.62 -1.55 11.06
N PRO A 240 -15.60 -2.89 11.22
CA PRO A 240 -16.17 -3.52 12.41
C PRO A 240 -15.50 -3.07 13.72
N HIS A 241 -14.18 -2.92 13.78
CA HIS A 241 -13.50 -2.38 14.96
C HIS A 241 -13.86 -0.91 15.20
N ASP A 242 -13.91 -0.12 14.13
CA ASP A 242 -14.27 1.31 14.24
C ASP A 242 -15.65 1.52 14.86
N ARG A 243 -16.66 0.74 14.42
CA ARG A 243 -18.00 0.77 15.00
C ARG A 243 -18.01 0.42 16.48
N LEU A 244 -17.27 -0.63 16.89
CA LEU A 244 -17.19 -1.04 18.30
C LEU A 244 -16.54 0.04 19.16
N VAL A 245 -15.41 0.60 18.72
CA VAL A 245 -14.69 1.63 19.47
C VAL A 245 -15.49 2.93 19.56
N ARG A 246 -16.14 3.36 18.47
CA ARG A 246 -16.94 4.59 18.45
C ARG A 246 -18.27 4.47 19.19
N ALA A 247 -18.77 3.26 19.41
CA ALA A 247 -19.94 3.01 20.24
C ALA A 247 -19.63 3.02 21.75
N SER A 248 -18.34 2.98 22.14
CA SER A 248 -17.92 3.17 23.53
C SER A 248 -18.10 4.62 23.95
N ASP A 249 -18.66 4.87 25.14
CA ASP A 249 -18.84 6.22 25.67
C ASP A 249 -17.50 6.94 25.89
N HIS A 250 -16.51 6.19 26.38
CA HIS A 250 -15.20 6.72 26.79
C HIS A 250 -14.04 5.83 26.34
N PRO A 251 -13.80 5.67 25.01
CA PRO A 251 -12.67 4.88 24.55
C PRO A 251 -11.35 5.51 25.01
N ALA A 252 -10.45 4.68 25.54
CA ALA A 252 -9.12 5.10 25.92
C ALA A 252 -8.35 5.66 24.71
N ARG A 253 -7.37 6.54 24.96
CA ARG A 253 -6.55 7.14 23.88
C ARG A 253 -5.08 6.86 24.09
N VAL A 254 -4.41 6.44 23.02
CA VAL A 254 -2.97 6.13 23.06
C VAL A 254 -2.24 7.05 22.09
N PHE A 255 -1.16 7.66 22.57
CA PHE A 255 -0.26 8.51 21.80
C PHE A 255 1.19 8.10 22.05
N GLY A 256 2.08 8.32 21.08
CA GLY A 256 3.52 8.30 21.34
C GLY A 256 3.95 9.45 22.27
N VAL A 257 4.98 9.24 23.10
CA VAL A 257 5.53 10.31 23.98
C VAL A 257 6.04 11.52 23.19
N ALA A 258 6.48 11.31 21.95
CA ALA A 258 6.91 12.37 21.04
C ALA A 258 5.76 12.94 20.18
N SER A 259 4.49 12.61 20.48
CA SER A 259 3.35 13.09 19.73
C SER A 259 3.22 14.62 19.78
N THR A 260 3.06 15.23 18.61
CA THR A 260 2.71 16.66 18.47
C THR A 260 1.20 16.89 18.58
N VAL A 261 0.38 15.84 18.44
CA VAL A 261 -1.08 15.89 18.59
C VAL A 261 -1.49 15.89 20.06
N GLU A 262 -0.87 15.05 20.89
CA GLU A 262 -1.24 14.88 22.31
C GLU A 262 -1.33 16.21 23.08
N PRO A 263 -0.36 17.15 22.96
CA PRO A 263 -0.41 18.41 23.70
C PRO A 263 -1.65 19.26 23.36
N THR A 264 -2.11 19.18 22.11
CA THR A 264 -3.28 19.94 21.62
C THR A 264 -4.60 19.38 22.16
N LEU A 265 -4.64 18.08 22.47
CA LEU A 265 -5.83 17.39 22.98
C LEU A 265 -5.86 17.26 24.50
N ARG A 266 -4.69 17.34 25.17
CA ARG A 266 -4.54 17.11 26.61
C ARG A 266 -5.57 17.84 27.46
N GLN A 267 -5.70 19.16 27.29
CA GLN A 267 -6.62 19.96 28.11
C GLN A 267 -8.07 19.50 27.95
N ARG A 268 -8.49 19.16 26.71
CA ARG A 268 -9.85 18.66 26.44
C ARG A 268 -10.07 17.29 27.07
N LEU A 269 -9.10 16.38 26.98
CA LEU A 269 -9.21 15.04 27.57
C LEU A 269 -9.27 15.10 29.09
N VAL A 270 -8.42 15.90 29.73
CA VAL A 270 -8.43 16.08 31.18
C VAL A 270 -9.73 16.73 31.66
N ALA A 271 -10.22 17.76 30.94
CA ALA A 271 -11.51 18.38 31.25
C ALA A 271 -12.69 17.41 31.07
N ALA A 272 -12.57 16.45 30.16
CA ALA A 272 -13.53 15.37 29.96
C ALA A 272 -13.33 14.19 30.92
N GLY A 273 -12.52 14.33 31.98
CA GLY A 273 -12.38 13.32 33.04
C GLY A 273 -11.29 12.28 32.83
N TYR A 274 -10.59 12.28 31.68
CA TYR A 274 -9.53 11.31 31.42
C TYR A 274 -8.30 11.55 32.30
N ARG A 275 -7.74 10.48 32.83
CA ARG A 275 -6.46 10.46 33.54
C ARG A 275 -5.35 10.07 32.59
N ARG A 276 -4.23 10.78 32.68
CA ARG A 276 -3.05 10.58 31.83
C ARG A 276 -2.06 9.65 32.52
N HIS A 277 -1.76 8.53 31.88
CA HIS A 277 -0.80 7.53 32.31
C HIS A 277 0.37 7.50 31.34
N ARG A 278 1.57 7.19 31.85
CA ARG A 278 2.73 6.89 31.02
C ARG A 278 3.00 5.39 31.07
N ALA A 279 3.08 4.75 29.91
CA ALA A 279 3.38 3.33 29.78
C ALA A 279 4.56 3.16 28.80
N GLY A 280 5.78 3.12 29.35
CA GLY A 280 7.00 3.13 28.55
C GLY A 280 7.14 4.42 27.70
N ASN A 281 7.19 4.24 26.38
CA ASN A 281 7.29 5.31 25.39
C ASN A 281 5.93 5.82 24.88
N TRP A 282 4.85 5.48 25.61
CA TRP A 282 3.49 5.83 25.26
C TRP A 282 2.79 6.63 26.35
N LEU A 283 1.83 7.42 25.93
CA LEU A 283 0.92 8.18 26.76
C LEU A 283 -0.49 7.62 26.57
N VAL A 284 -1.11 7.19 27.66
CA VAL A 284 -2.43 6.55 27.65
C VAL A 284 -3.40 7.40 28.46
N TYR A 285 -4.54 7.73 27.89
CA TYR A 285 -5.62 8.45 28.55
C TYR A 285 -6.77 7.49 28.80
N ILE A 286 -7.16 7.32 30.06
CA ILE A 286 -8.19 6.39 30.53
C ILE A 286 -9.23 7.16 31.32
N HIS A 287 -10.52 6.93 31.07
CA HIS A 287 -11.58 7.57 31.82
C HIS A 287 -11.94 6.69 33.04
N PRO A 288 -11.92 7.21 34.28
CA PRO A 288 -12.32 6.43 35.43
C PRO A 288 -13.82 6.07 35.34
N HIS A 289 -14.15 4.81 35.60
CA HIS A 289 -15.55 4.34 35.70
C HIS A 289 -16.30 5.00 36.86
#